data_AF-A0A8S4SF92-F1
#
_entry.id   AF-A0A8S4SF92-F1
#
_cell.length_a   1.000
_cell.length_b   1.000
_cell.length_c   1.000
_cell.angle_alpha   90.00
_cell.angle_beta   90.00
_cell.angle_gamma   90.00
#
_symmetry.space_group_name_H-M   'P 1'
#
loop_
_entity.id
_entity.type
_entity.pdbx_description
1 polymer ?
#
loop_
_entity_poly.entity_id
_entity_poly.type
_entity_poly.pdbx_seq_one_letter_code
_entity_poly.pdbx_strand_id
1 'polypeptide(L)'
;MDEVIKTRNYRKHIMKRTLDICRACHRPRESLRHIVFGCSHLANGEYLHRHNQVARTVHQQLALRFGHIDFEIPYYRYDPASILENSSALLYWDRTINTDKYITANRPDIVLVNRSVRRAIIVDITIPHDDNLVKAEKEKVSKYLDLAHEITAMWNVESTVVLSRKAFAWLLDQGKNKYPNRRQ
;
A
#
# COMPACT_ATOMS: atom_id res chain seq x y z
N MET A 1 -21.88 -28.38 -17.90
CA MET A 1 -20.75 -28.74 -17.02
C MET A 1 -20.69 -27.66 -15.95
N ASP A 2 -20.80 -28.00 -14.67
CA ASP A 2 -20.76 -27.00 -13.60
C ASP A 2 -19.38 -26.32 -13.57
N GLU A 3 -19.35 -25.00 -13.74
CA GLU A 3 -18.14 -24.15 -13.70
C GLU A 3 -17.61 -23.96 -12.27
N VAL A 4 -17.68 -25.00 -11.44
CA VAL A 4 -17.30 -24.92 -10.03
C VAL A 4 -15.86 -25.42 -9.87
N ILE A 5 -15.01 -24.54 -9.34
CA ILE A 5 -13.66 -24.91 -8.94
C ILE A 5 -13.74 -25.98 -7.84
N LYS A 6 -13.31 -27.21 -8.16
CA LYS A 6 -13.36 -28.38 -7.27
C LYS A 6 -12.29 -28.33 -6.18
N THR A 7 -12.39 -27.36 -5.27
CA THR A 7 -11.52 -27.25 -4.09
C THR A 7 -11.74 -28.43 -3.14
N ARG A 8 -10.76 -28.77 -2.30
CA ARG A 8 -10.91 -29.84 -1.29
C ARG A 8 -11.97 -29.50 -0.23
N ASN A 9 -12.16 -28.21 0.09
CA ASN A 9 -13.26 -27.80 0.95
C ASN A 9 -14.63 -28.06 0.29
N TYR A 10 -14.78 -27.76 -1.01
CA TYR A 10 -15.99 -28.12 -1.77
C TYR A 10 -16.19 -29.64 -1.83
N ARG A 11 -15.13 -30.42 -2.06
CA ARG A 11 -15.21 -31.90 -2.05
C ARG A 11 -15.63 -32.47 -0.68
N LYS A 12 -15.24 -31.82 0.41
CA LYS A 12 -15.65 -32.24 1.75
C LYS A 12 -17.12 -31.96 2.01
N HIS A 13 -17.57 -30.73 1.78
CA HIS A 13 -18.91 -30.30 2.16
C HIS A 13 -20.00 -30.69 1.15
N ILE A 14 -19.66 -30.76 -0.14
CA ILE A 14 -20.62 -31.06 -1.20
C ILE A 14 -20.50 -32.51 -1.68
N MET A 15 -19.28 -33.02 -1.86
CA MET A 15 -19.04 -34.40 -2.32
C MET A 15 -18.83 -35.42 -1.18
N LYS A 16 -19.04 -35.01 0.09
CA LYS A 16 -18.92 -35.83 1.32
C LYS A 16 -17.60 -36.61 1.45
N ARG A 17 -16.48 -36.05 0.97
CA ARG A 17 -15.13 -36.64 1.16
C ARG A 17 -14.46 -36.14 2.45
N THR A 18 -13.43 -36.83 2.93
CA THR A 18 -12.87 -36.60 4.28
C THR A 18 -11.69 -35.61 4.34
N LEU A 19 -11.02 -35.34 3.22
CA LEU A 19 -9.81 -34.52 3.17
C LEU A 19 -10.11 -33.04 2.86
N ASP A 20 -9.77 -32.16 3.81
CA ASP A 20 -9.85 -30.69 3.66
C ASP A 20 -8.53 -30.02 4.09
N ILE A 21 -7.47 -30.38 3.36
CA ILE A 21 -6.12 -29.85 3.49
C ILE A 21 -5.74 -29.27 2.14
N CYS A 22 -5.25 -28.02 2.11
CA CYS A 22 -4.76 -27.37 0.89
C CYS A 22 -3.67 -28.18 0.19
N ARG A 23 -3.83 -28.37 -1.12
CA ARG A 23 -2.86 -29.09 -1.97
C ARG A 23 -1.53 -28.34 -2.14
N ALA A 24 -1.54 -27.02 -2.02
CA ALA A 24 -0.36 -26.20 -2.27
C ALA A 24 0.45 -25.93 -1.00
N CYS A 25 -0.20 -25.49 0.09
CA CYS A 25 0.50 -25.11 1.32
C CYS A 25 0.30 -26.09 2.50
N HIS A 26 -0.43 -27.19 2.30
CA HIS A 26 -0.70 -28.21 3.31
C HIS A 26 -1.39 -27.71 4.60
N ARG A 27 -1.96 -26.49 4.58
CA ARG A 27 -2.76 -25.97 5.70
C ARG A 27 -4.21 -26.46 5.63
N PRO A 28 -4.94 -26.53 6.76
CA PRO A 28 -6.35 -26.90 6.77
C PRO A 28 -7.22 -25.94 5.95
N ARG A 29 -8.34 -26.44 5.44
CA ARG A 29 -9.39 -25.68 4.72
C ARG A 29 -8.94 -25.10 3.37
N GLU A 30 -8.98 -25.93 2.33
CA GLU A 30 -8.76 -25.48 0.94
C GLU A 30 -10.03 -24.82 0.37
N SER A 31 -10.39 -23.63 0.85
CA SER A 31 -11.48 -22.84 0.26
C SER A 31 -10.99 -21.97 -0.90
N LEU A 32 -11.90 -21.42 -1.71
CA LEU A 32 -11.53 -20.40 -2.71
C LEU A 32 -10.85 -19.19 -2.05
N ARG A 33 -11.39 -18.71 -0.92
CA ARG A 33 -10.79 -17.65 -0.12
C ARG A 33 -9.37 -18.02 0.31
N HIS A 34 -9.14 -19.26 0.73
CA HIS A 34 -7.81 -19.75 1.05
C HIS A 34 -6.90 -19.75 -0.18
N ILE A 35 -7.31 -20.34 -1.30
CA ILE A 35 -6.47 -20.43 -2.51
C ILE A 35 -6.05 -19.04 -3.02
N VAL A 36 -7.02 -18.14 -3.16
CA VAL A 36 -6.79 -16.83 -3.80
C VAL A 36 -6.06 -15.87 -2.86
N PHE A 37 -6.33 -15.95 -1.56
CA PHE A 37 -5.87 -14.92 -0.63
C PHE A 37 -5.03 -15.45 0.53
N GLY A 38 -5.32 -16.63 1.08
CA GLY A 38 -4.70 -17.13 2.32
C GLY A 38 -3.64 -18.23 2.15
N CYS A 39 -3.42 -18.71 0.93
CA CYS A 39 -2.51 -19.81 0.66
C CYS A 39 -1.10 -19.25 0.61
N SER A 40 -0.29 -19.51 1.63
CA SER A 40 1.10 -19.02 1.71
C SER A 40 1.97 -19.41 0.51
N HIS A 41 1.57 -20.40 -0.28
CA HIS A 41 2.28 -20.80 -1.48
C HIS A 41 1.80 -20.07 -2.75
N LEU A 42 0.51 -19.70 -2.84
CA LEU A 42 -0.10 -19.12 -4.04
C LEU A 42 -0.37 -17.62 -3.90
N ALA A 43 -0.77 -17.16 -2.72
CA ALA A 43 -1.22 -15.79 -2.49
C ALA A 43 -0.08 -14.80 -2.31
N ASN A 44 1.13 -15.24 -1.92
CA ASN A 44 2.25 -14.33 -1.64
C ASN A 44 2.67 -13.52 -2.88
N GLY A 45 2.78 -14.18 -4.05
CA GLY A 45 3.15 -13.51 -5.30
C GLY A 45 2.08 -12.53 -5.78
N GLU A 46 0.82 -12.95 -5.81
CA GLU A 46 -0.33 -12.13 -6.20
C GLU A 46 -0.59 -10.96 -5.22
N TYR A 47 -0.34 -11.16 -3.93
CA TYR A 47 -0.41 -10.11 -2.94
C TYR A 47 0.68 -9.06 -3.17
N LEU A 48 1.93 -9.48 -3.35
CA LEU A 48 3.05 -8.58 -3.63
C LEU A 48 2.85 -7.82 -4.95
N HIS A 49 2.33 -8.51 -5.98
CA HIS A 49 2.04 -7.90 -7.27
C HIS A 49 1.02 -6.78 -7.15
N ARG A 50 -0.14 -7.05 -6.52
CA ARG A 50 -1.18 -6.03 -6.28
C ARG A 50 -0.65 -4.89 -5.42
N HIS A 51 0.16 -5.20 -4.40
CA HIS A 51 0.75 -4.20 -3.50
C HIS A 51 1.60 -3.21 -4.28
N ASN A 52 2.52 -3.73 -5.09
CA ASN A 52 3.42 -2.94 -5.90
C ASN A 52 2.67 -2.13 -6.96
N GLN A 53 1.63 -2.69 -7.57
CA GLN A 53 0.78 -1.93 -8.51
C GLN A 53 0.11 -0.73 -7.84
N VAL A 54 -0.52 -0.93 -6.68
CA VAL A 54 -1.15 0.18 -5.94
C VAL A 54 -0.11 1.23 -5.54
N ALA A 55 1.06 0.80 -5.10
CA ALA A 55 2.15 1.69 -4.72
C ALA A 55 2.64 2.55 -5.89
N ARG A 56 2.88 1.92 -7.04
CA ARG A 56 3.27 2.63 -8.27
C ARG A 56 2.23 3.67 -8.68
N THR A 57 0.95 3.31 -8.64
CA THR A 57 -0.13 4.24 -8.96
C THR A 57 -0.15 5.43 -8.00
N VAL A 58 -0.05 5.19 -6.68
CA VAL A 58 0.00 6.27 -5.68
C VAL A 58 1.20 7.18 -5.92
N HIS A 59 2.38 6.60 -6.15
CA HIS A 59 3.60 7.35 -6.42
C HIS A 59 3.44 8.24 -7.67
N GLN A 60 2.90 7.69 -8.77
CA GLN A 60 2.67 8.47 -9.99
C GLN A 60 1.74 9.66 -9.77
N GLN A 61 0.63 9.45 -9.06
CA GLN A 61 -0.34 10.52 -8.78
C GLN A 61 0.27 11.61 -7.90
N LEU A 62 1.13 11.24 -6.94
CA LEU A 62 1.90 12.22 -6.16
C LEU A 62 2.92 12.96 -7.05
N ALA A 63 3.64 12.24 -7.91
CA ALA A 63 4.61 12.83 -8.82
C ALA A 63 3.95 13.85 -9.78
N LEU A 64 2.79 13.53 -10.36
CA LEU A 64 2.00 14.47 -11.18
C LEU A 64 1.58 15.70 -10.38
N ARG A 65 1.05 15.46 -9.18
CA ARG A 65 0.49 16.53 -8.35
C ARG A 65 1.53 17.56 -7.90
N PHE A 66 2.73 17.11 -7.59
CA PHE A 66 3.83 17.96 -7.16
C PHE A 66 4.73 18.42 -8.32
N GLY A 67 4.32 18.19 -9.58
CA GLY A 67 5.03 18.67 -10.76
C GLY A 67 6.40 18.02 -10.95
N HIS A 68 6.54 16.76 -10.56
CA HIS A 68 7.74 15.96 -10.85
C HIS A 68 7.66 15.26 -12.22
N ILE A 69 6.44 15.04 -12.73
CA ILE A 69 6.17 14.52 -14.07
C ILE A 69 4.99 15.27 -14.68
N ASP A 70 4.97 15.42 -16.00
CA ASP A 70 4.00 16.27 -16.71
C ASP A 70 2.70 15.55 -17.09
N PHE A 71 2.76 14.23 -17.31
CA PHE A 71 1.64 13.44 -17.81
C PHE A 71 1.59 12.05 -17.21
N GLU A 72 0.37 11.50 -17.15
CA GLU A 72 0.13 10.15 -16.67
C GLU A 72 0.65 9.11 -17.67
N ILE A 73 1.44 8.17 -17.17
CA ILE A 73 1.97 7.04 -17.93
C ILE A 73 1.11 5.82 -17.58
N PRO A 74 0.70 4.97 -18.55
CA PRO A 74 -0.07 3.77 -18.24
C PRO A 74 0.59 2.93 -17.13
N TYR A 75 -0.19 2.46 -16.15
CA TYR A 75 0.32 1.85 -14.91
C TYR A 75 1.32 0.70 -15.13
N TYR A 76 1.21 -0.02 -16.24
CA TYR A 76 2.08 -1.14 -16.60
C TYR A 76 3.43 -0.71 -17.22
N ARG A 77 3.58 0.56 -17.59
CA ARG A 77 4.84 1.16 -18.09
C ARG A 77 5.49 2.11 -17.08
N TYR A 78 4.77 2.47 -16.02
CA TYR A 78 5.28 3.40 -15.03
C TYR A 78 6.30 2.72 -14.12
N ASP A 79 7.52 3.27 -14.11
CA ASP A 79 8.58 2.89 -13.19
C ASP A 79 8.93 4.09 -12.29
N PRO A 80 8.69 3.99 -10.96
CA PRO A 80 8.92 5.09 -10.04
C PRO A 80 10.42 5.31 -9.81
N ALA A 81 10.88 6.55 -10.02
CA ALA A 81 12.23 6.95 -9.62
C ALA A 81 12.38 6.88 -8.10
N SER A 82 13.54 6.44 -7.62
CA SER A 82 13.83 6.31 -6.18
C SER A 82 13.73 7.62 -5.42
N ILE A 83 14.04 8.73 -6.09
CA ILE A 83 13.99 10.09 -5.56
C ILE A 83 13.49 11.02 -6.65
N LEU A 84 12.47 11.83 -6.33
CA LEU A 84 12.04 12.97 -7.11
C LEU A 84 12.06 14.20 -6.20
N GLU A 85 12.78 15.24 -6.60
CA GLU A 85 12.95 16.45 -5.79
C GLU A 85 12.77 17.70 -6.65
N ASN A 86 12.07 18.69 -6.11
CA ASN A 86 12.03 20.04 -6.65
C ASN A 86 11.92 21.07 -5.50
N SER A 87 11.71 22.34 -5.84
CA SER A 87 11.59 23.42 -4.85
C SER A 87 10.39 23.26 -3.91
N SER A 88 9.34 22.57 -4.35
CA SER A 88 8.07 22.44 -3.63
C SER A 88 7.96 21.15 -2.81
N ALA A 89 8.59 20.06 -3.25
CA ALA A 89 8.44 18.75 -2.64
C ALA A 89 9.61 17.81 -2.90
N LEU A 90 9.69 16.80 -2.03
CA LEU A 90 10.59 15.65 -2.14
C LEU A 90 9.75 14.38 -2.01
N LEU A 91 9.90 13.47 -2.97
CA LEU A 91 9.18 12.20 -3.03
C LEU A 91 10.20 11.06 -3.11
N TYR A 92 10.13 10.17 -2.14
CA TYR A 92 10.97 8.98 -2.03
C TYR A 92 10.16 7.73 -2.31
N TRP A 93 10.77 6.79 -3.03
CA TRP A 93 10.21 5.49 -3.37
C TRP A 93 11.09 4.35 -2.83
N ASP A 94 10.46 3.41 -2.11
CA ASP A 94 11.02 2.13 -1.63
C ASP A 94 12.48 2.21 -1.17
N ARG A 95 12.80 3.22 -0.35
CA ARG A 95 14.17 3.48 0.09
C ARG A 95 14.27 3.66 1.59
N THR A 96 15.41 3.22 2.11
CA THR A 96 15.75 3.38 3.52
C THR A 96 15.97 4.86 3.84
N ILE A 97 15.31 5.33 4.88
CA ILE A 97 15.53 6.64 5.46
C ILE A 97 16.61 6.51 6.53
N ASN A 98 17.74 7.17 6.31
CA ASN A 98 18.81 7.24 7.29
C ASN A 98 18.40 8.20 8.40
N THR A 99 18.43 7.71 9.64
CA THR A 99 18.03 8.41 10.85
C THR A 99 19.19 8.42 11.83
N ASP A 100 19.29 9.45 12.68
CA ASP A 100 20.35 9.55 13.68
C ASP A 100 20.23 8.44 14.74
N LYS A 101 18.99 8.05 15.07
CA LYS A 101 18.70 6.89 15.92
C LYS A 101 18.50 5.64 15.08
N TYR A 102 18.84 4.49 15.66
CA TYR A 102 18.52 3.20 15.05
C TYR A 102 17.01 2.96 15.07
N ILE A 103 16.39 2.87 13.89
CA ILE A 103 14.97 2.54 13.72
C ILE A 103 14.85 1.28 12.88
N THR A 104 14.20 0.25 13.44
CA THR A 104 13.98 -1.03 12.75
C THR A 104 13.10 -0.89 11.50
N ALA A 105 12.09 -0.02 11.56
CA ALA A 105 11.15 0.23 10.47
C ALA A 105 11.46 1.56 9.77
N ASN A 106 12.49 1.59 8.95
CA ASN A 106 13.01 2.80 8.30
C ASN A 106 12.87 2.81 6.77
N ARG A 107 12.25 1.79 6.17
CA ARG A 107 12.01 1.68 4.71
C ARG A 107 10.51 1.56 4.42
N PRO A 108 9.78 2.69 4.39
CA PRO A 108 8.40 2.72 3.93
C PRO A 108 8.30 2.66 2.39
N ASP A 109 7.11 2.35 1.86
CA ASP A 109 6.90 2.28 0.41
C ASP A 109 7.11 3.64 -0.26
N ILE A 110 6.55 4.71 0.33
CA ILE A 110 6.67 6.07 -0.20
C ILE A 110 6.83 7.05 0.97
N VAL A 111 7.67 8.07 0.79
CA VAL A 111 7.70 9.25 1.66
C VAL A 111 7.55 10.51 0.83
N LEU A 112 6.59 11.36 1.17
CA LEU A 112 6.42 12.68 0.58
C LEU A 112 6.75 13.74 1.63
N VAL A 113 7.58 14.71 1.27
CA VAL A 113 7.79 15.93 2.03
C VAL A 113 7.26 17.10 1.21
N ASN A 114 6.22 17.76 1.71
CA ASN A 114 5.71 18.99 1.14
C ASN A 114 6.38 20.17 1.85
N ARG A 115 7.26 20.88 1.12
CA ARG A 115 8.05 21.99 1.66
C ARG A 115 7.19 23.24 1.89
N SER A 116 6.18 23.47 1.06
CA SER A 116 5.31 24.64 1.14
C SER A 116 4.50 24.70 2.43
N VAL A 117 4.02 23.55 2.92
CA VAL A 117 3.27 23.47 4.19
C VAL A 117 4.08 22.85 5.32
N ARG A 118 5.37 22.58 5.09
CA ARG A 118 6.27 21.94 6.06
C ARG A 118 5.68 20.66 6.66
N ARG A 119 5.18 19.74 5.84
CA ARG A 119 4.63 18.46 6.31
C ARG A 119 5.22 17.28 5.55
N ALA A 120 5.47 16.19 6.27
CA ALA A 120 5.84 14.93 5.67
C ALA A 120 4.73 13.88 5.81
N ILE A 121 4.73 12.92 4.89
CA ILE A 121 3.76 11.84 4.83
C ILE A 121 4.52 10.56 4.53
N ILE A 122 4.37 9.58 5.41
CA ILE A 122 4.84 8.21 5.20
C ILE A 122 3.66 7.41 4.69
N VAL A 123 3.79 6.77 3.54
CA VAL A 123 2.75 5.92 2.97
C VAL A 123 3.24 4.49 2.95
N ASP A 124 2.45 3.58 3.53
CA ASP A 124 2.76 2.16 3.63
C ASP A 124 1.52 1.32 3.27
N ILE A 125 1.49 0.82 2.05
CA ILE A 125 0.28 0.29 1.43
C ILE A 125 -0.12 -1.03 2.05
N THR A 126 -1.40 -1.13 2.37
CA THR A 126 -1.97 -2.35 2.93
C THR A 126 -3.09 -2.81 2.03
N ILE A 127 -2.95 -4.00 1.48
CA ILE A 127 -4.05 -4.64 0.78
C ILE A 127 -4.85 -5.41 1.82
N PRO A 128 -6.13 -5.07 2.05
CA PRO A 128 -6.95 -5.79 3.00
C PRO A 128 -7.05 -7.26 2.57
N HIS A 129 -6.58 -8.17 3.44
CA HIS A 129 -6.72 -9.61 3.26
C HIS A 129 -7.83 -10.20 4.14
N ASP A 130 -8.06 -9.64 5.33
CA ASP A 130 -8.93 -10.21 6.35
C ASP A 130 -9.86 -9.20 7.02
N ASP A 131 -10.86 -9.74 7.72
CA ASP A 131 -11.87 -9.03 8.51
C ASP A 131 -11.25 -8.15 9.65
N ASN A 132 -9.96 -8.31 9.94
CA ASN A 132 -9.19 -7.56 10.94
C ASN A 132 -8.37 -6.38 10.37
N LEU A 133 -8.86 -5.72 9.32
CA LEU A 133 -8.21 -4.58 8.67
C LEU A 133 -7.81 -3.46 9.65
N VAL A 134 -8.65 -3.17 10.64
CA VAL A 134 -8.38 -2.12 11.66
C VAL A 134 -7.14 -2.46 12.49
N LYS A 135 -6.91 -3.74 12.77
CA LYS A 135 -5.75 -4.20 13.53
C LYS A 135 -4.46 -4.02 12.72
N ALA A 136 -4.46 -4.45 11.46
CA ALA A 136 -3.31 -4.28 10.56
C ALA A 136 -2.96 -2.80 10.33
N GLU A 137 -3.95 -1.92 10.24
CA GLU A 137 -3.75 -0.47 10.14
C GLU A 137 -3.09 0.10 11.41
N LYS A 138 -3.60 -0.25 12.60
CA LYS A 138 -2.99 0.18 13.87
C LYS A 138 -1.56 -0.32 14.03
N GLU A 139 -1.29 -1.57 13.65
CA GLU A 139 0.05 -2.15 13.70
C GLU A 139 1.04 -1.36 12.81
N LYS A 140 0.63 -0.97 11.60
CA LYS A 140 1.47 -0.18 10.69
C LYS A 140 1.69 1.25 11.17
N VAL A 141 0.66 1.91 11.67
CA VAL A 141 0.81 3.26 12.26
C VAL A 141 1.78 3.20 13.45
N SER A 142 1.63 2.19 14.31
CA SER A 142 2.56 1.99 15.43
C SER A 142 3.98 1.68 14.96
N LYS A 143 4.13 0.89 13.90
CA LYS A 143 5.44 0.50 13.33
C LYS A 143 6.27 1.69 12.87
N TYR A 144 5.65 2.68 12.20
CA TYR A 144 6.37 3.83 11.64
C TYR A 144 6.31 5.09 12.51
N LEU A 145 5.77 5.01 13.73
CA LEU A 145 5.64 6.16 14.61
C LEU A 145 7.00 6.77 14.97
N ASP A 146 7.98 5.93 15.30
CA ASP A 146 9.35 6.38 15.62
C ASP A 146 10.01 7.03 14.40
N LEU A 147 9.85 6.44 13.22
CA LEU A 147 10.32 7.03 11.96
C LEU A 147 9.68 8.39 11.69
N ALA A 148 8.38 8.53 11.96
CA ALA A 148 7.67 9.79 11.78
C ALA A 148 8.22 10.89 12.70
N HIS A 149 8.54 10.57 13.95
CA HIS A 149 9.15 11.53 14.88
C HIS A 149 10.55 11.95 14.43
N GLU A 150 11.38 11.00 14.02
CA GLU A 150 12.74 11.29 13.55
C GLU A 150 12.72 12.12 12.24
N ILE A 151 11.84 11.78 11.29
CA ILE A 151 11.65 12.60 10.08
C ILE A 151 11.22 14.02 10.44
N THR A 152 10.32 14.18 11.41
CA THR A 152 9.83 15.50 11.85
C THR A 152 10.98 16.35 12.38
N ALA A 153 11.83 15.76 13.24
CA ALA A 153 12.98 16.44 13.82
C ALA A 153 14.07 16.74 12.77
N MET A 154 14.50 15.74 12.00
CA MET A 154 15.62 15.86 11.07
C MET A 154 15.35 16.79 9.89
N TRP A 155 14.13 16.74 9.34
CA TRP A 155 13.80 17.49 8.12
C TRP A 155 13.08 18.81 8.40
N ASN A 156 13.02 19.22 9.67
CA ASN A 156 12.45 20.50 10.11
C ASN A 156 11.01 20.72 9.58
N VAL A 157 10.20 19.67 9.56
CA VAL A 157 8.76 19.76 9.21
C VAL A 157 7.93 19.92 10.49
N GLU A 158 6.75 20.52 10.37
CA GLU A 158 5.83 20.71 11.50
C GLU A 158 5.18 19.40 11.96
N SER A 159 4.93 18.48 11.03
CA SER A 159 4.35 17.17 11.34
C SER A 159 4.64 16.13 10.28
N THR A 160 4.72 14.87 10.72
CA THR A 160 4.77 13.69 9.84
C THR A 160 3.57 12.79 10.12
N VAL A 161 2.85 12.38 9.08
CA VAL A 161 1.66 11.52 9.19
C VAL A 161 1.91 10.18 8.49
N VAL A 162 1.53 9.08 9.14
CA VAL A 162 1.57 7.73 8.55
C VAL A 162 0.21 7.39 7.93
N LEU A 163 0.18 7.04 6.65
CA LEU A 163 -1.01 6.63 5.90
C LEU A 163 -0.87 5.19 5.40
N SER A 164 -1.72 4.29 5.90
CA SER A 164 -1.71 2.89 5.44
C SER A 164 -2.89 2.52 4.54
N ARG A 165 -4.08 3.05 4.85
CA ARG A 165 -5.32 2.91 4.05
C ARG A 165 -5.71 4.20 3.34
N LYS A 166 -5.44 5.33 4.01
CA LYS A 166 -5.95 6.63 3.60
C LYS A 166 -5.15 7.28 2.48
N ALA A 167 -4.04 6.73 1.98
CA ALA A 167 -3.28 7.41 0.92
C ALA A 167 -4.15 7.72 -0.32
N PHE A 168 -4.95 6.76 -0.77
CA PHE A 168 -5.87 6.95 -1.90
C PHE A 168 -7.05 7.88 -1.55
N ALA A 169 -7.70 7.68 -0.39
CA ALA A 169 -8.79 8.56 0.06
C ALA A 169 -8.31 9.99 0.37
N TRP A 170 -7.10 10.15 0.86
CA TRP A 170 -6.42 11.43 1.12
C TRP A 170 -6.06 12.11 -0.20
N LEU A 171 -5.56 11.37 -1.20
CA LEU A 171 -5.39 11.90 -2.56
C LEU A 171 -6.72 12.43 -3.12
N LEU A 172 -7.83 11.71 -2.91
CA LEU A 172 -9.17 12.12 -3.35
C LEU A 172 -9.73 13.31 -2.56
N ASP A 173 -9.60 13.34 -1.23
CA ASP A 173 -10.10 14.44 -0.39
C ASP A 173 -9.34 15.75 -0.64
N GLN A 174 -8.07 15.66 -1.00
CA GLN A 174 -7.26 16.81 -1.38
C GLN A 174 -7.54 17.30 -2.82
N GLY A 175 -8.21 16.48 -3.64
CA GLY A 175 -8.69 16.82 -4.99
C GLY A 175 -10.05 17.54 -5.00
N LYS A 176 -10.80 17.54 -3.88
CA LYS A 176 -12.07 18.27 -3.77
C LYS A 176 -11.94 19.79 -3.81
N ASN A 177 -10.71 20.32 -3.76
CA ASN A 177 -10.42 21.75 -3.98
C ASN A 177 -10.12 22.11 -5.45
N LYS A 178 -10.33 21.20 -6.42
CA LYS A 178 -10.01 21.42 -7.84
C LYS A 178 -11.20 21.36 -8.82
N TYR A 179 -12.43 21.21 -8.34
CA TYR A 179 -13.62 21.35 -9.20
C TYR A 179 -14.53 22.47 -8.67
N PRO A 180 -14.35 23.74 -9.09
CA PRO A 180 -15.45 24.69 -9.01
C PRO A 180 -16.57 24.15 -9.90
N ASN A 181 -17.80 24.22 -9.39
CA ASN A 181 -19.04 23.91 -10.11
C ASN A 181 -18.94 24.29 -11.61
N ARG A 182 -18.95 23.29 -12.50
CA ARG A 182 -19.49 23.53 -13.85
C ARG A 182 -21.00 23.59 -13.72
N ARG A 183 -21.51 24.78 -13.42
CA ARG A 183 -22.85 25.16 -13.85
C ARG A 183 -22.80 25.35 -15.36
N GLN A 184 -23.49 24.48 -16.09
CA GLN A 184 -24.25 24.86 -17.27
C GLN A 184 -25.68 24.40 -17.03
#